data_AF-A0ABD2TS71-F1
#
_entry.id   AF-A0ABD2TS71-F1
#
_cell.length_a   1.000
_cell.length_b   1.000
_cell.length_c   1.000
_cell.angle_alpha   90.00
_cell.angle_beta   90.00
_cell.angle_gamma   90.00
#
_symmetry.space_group_name_H-M   'P 1'
#
loop_
_entity.id
_entity.type
_entity.pdbx_description
1 polymer ?
#
loop_
_entity_poly.entity_id
_entity_poly.type
_entity_poly.pdbx_seq_one_letter_code
_entity_poly.pdbx_strand_id
1 'polypeptide(L)'
;MTTEGSIKDHFMKKCSIQYKGMLCEARSSEEKRKNIPKSVWDSWKPHYDTENFKAKSAQCSKNRLSEKCGEGSGPSRHTGGSRTHREHARKLATVLGRPPHPHELLKKTHTKRNDEFVDLKSKSTYDAVISKITSASQLVDESGESPTVDFSKIYMDEVGGVKKACIYGLGSQAVFYENVGSSSASTSQPQDCSFDARVKEYVQEMKEEMKHEMREEMREELREEMKTEMQLEMQEQVDKILQERLPILIAGLPKPPPGTLPDGTPPTGTPH
;
A
#
# COMPACT_ATOMS: atom_id res chain seq x y z
N MET A 1 23.46 -8.32 -6.94
CA MET A 1 22.16 -7.70 -7.28
C MET A 1 22.44 -6.37 -7.95
N THR A 2 21.91 -6.15 -9.14
CA THR A 2 22.07 -4.87 -9.84
C THR A 2 21.35 -3.76 -9.07
N THR A 3 21.93 -2.58 -9.03
CA THR A 3 21.41 -1.39 -8.33
C THR A 3 19.97 -1.07 -8.75
N GLU A 4 19.63 -1.29 -10.02
CA GLU A 4 18.29 -1.12 -10.57
C GLU A 4 17.23 -2.03 -9.92
N GLY A 5 17.56 -3.31 -9.69
CA GLY A 5 16.65 -4.25 -9.04
C GLY A 5 16.28 -3.82 -7.63
N SER A 6 17.27 -3.34 -6.86
CA SER A 6 17.05 -2.83 -5.51
C SER A 6 16.17 -1.57 -5.49
N ILE A 7 16.30 -0.70 -6.50
CA ILE A 7 15.47 0.50 -6.63
C ILE A 7 14.01 0.12 -6.90
N LYS A 8 13.77 -0.79 -7.86
CA LYS A 8 12.42 -1.28 -8.17
C LYS A 8 11.76 -1.92 -6.95
N ASP A 9 12.48 -2.75 -6.20
CA ASP A 9 11.96 -3.38 -4.99
C ASP A 9 11.56 -2.35 -3.93
N HIS A 10 12.40 -1.33 -3.71
CA HIS A 10 12.10 -0.28 -2.75
C HIS A 10 10.90 0.57 -3.18
N PHE A 11 10.79 0.89 -4.47
CA PHE A 11 9.65 1.60 -5.04
C PHE A 11 8.36 0.79 -4.84
N MET A 12 8.33 -0.47 -5.26
CA MET A 12 7.17 -1.35 -5.10
C MET A 12 6.75 -1.50 -3.64
N LYS A 13 7.72 -1.59 -2.72
CA LYS A 13 7.46 -1.61 -1.28
C LYS A 13 6.78 -0.33 -0.82
N LYS A 14 7.21 0.85 -1.26
CA LYS A 14 6.57 2.14 -0.92
C LYS A 14 5.16 2.24 -1.51
N CYS A 15 4.99 1.86 -2.78
CA CYS A 15 3.67 1.80 -3.43
C CYS A 15 2.71 0.90 -2.67
N SER A 16 3.15 -0.28 -2.23
CA SER A 16 2.31 -1.21 -1.46
C SER A 16 1.83 -0.62 -0.11
N ILE A 17 2.68 0.17 0.57
CA ILE A 17 2.33 0.84 1.83
C ILE A 17 1.26 1.91 1.57
N GLN A 18 1.45 2.74 0.54
CA GLN A 18 0.49 3.77 0.18
C GLN A 18 -0.85 3.18 -0.25
N TYR A 19 -0.81 2.14 -1.09
CA TYR A 19 -1.98 1.43 -1.55
C TYR A 19 -2.76 0.82 -0.38
N LYS A 20 -2.06 0.18 0.57
CA LYS A 20 -2.67 -0.35 1.80
C LYS A 20 -3.34 0.75 2.63
N GLY A 21 -2.71 1.92 2.77
CA GLY A 21 -3.29 3.07 3.46
C GLY A 21 -4.58 3.54 2.79
N MET A 22 -4.52 3.77 1.47
CA MET A 22 -5.68 4.12 0.66
C MET A 22 -6.83 3.12 0.82
N LEU A 23 -6.56 1.81 0.74
CA LEU A 23 -7.57 0.77 0.93
C LEU A 23 -8.18 0.79 2.35
N CYS A 24 -7.35 1.03 3.37
CA CYS A 24 -7.82 1.12 4.75
C CYS A 24 -8.77 2.31 4.92
N GLU A 25 -8.41 3.47 4.39
CA GLU A 25 -9.26 4.66 4.45
C GLU A 25 -10.52 4.51 3.62
N ALA A 26 -10.42 3.89 2.44
CA ALA A 26 -11.57 3.61 1.60
C ALA A 26 -12.56 2.71 2.36
N ARG A 27 -12.10 1.62 2.99
CA ARG A 27 -12.96 0.74 3.81
C ARG A 27 -13.61 1.44 5.01
N SER A 28 -12.94 2.43 5.60
CA SER A 28 -13.51 3.22 6.70
C SER A 28 -14.49 4.30 6.24
N SER A 29 -14.52 4.60 4.94
CA SER A 29 -15.43 5.55 4.32
C SER A 29 -16.64 4.83 3.76
N GLU A 30 -17.84 5.35 4.03
CA GLU A 30 -19.06 4.87 3.38
C GLU A 30 -19.16 5.41 1.94
N GLU A 31 -18.49 6.53 1.67
CA GLU A 31 -18.46 7.17 0.36
C GLU A 31 -17.30 6.66 -0.51
N LYS A 32 -17.61 6.47 -1.80
CA LYS A 32 -16.64 6.13 -2.85
C LYS A 32 -15.67 7.31 -3.07
N ARG A 33 -14.36 7.03 -3.07
CA ARG A 33 -13.34 8.02 -3.47
C ARG A 33 -13.39 8.34 -4.95
N LYS A 34 -13.18 9.61 -5.31
CA LYS A 34 -13.18 10.12 -6.70
C LYS A 34 -12.17 9.39 -7.60
N ASN A 35 -11.03 9.01 -7.04
CA ASN A 35 -9.89 8.41 -7.74
C ASN A 35 -10.01 6.89 -7.97
N ILE A 36 -11.10 6.25 -7.53
CA ILE A 36 -11.31 4.80 -7.68
C ILE A 36 -12.45 4.58 -8.68
N PRO A 37 -12.30 3.76 -9.73
CA PRO A 37 -13.41 3.42 -10.62
C PRO A 37 -14.58 2.77 -9.86
N LYS A 38 -15.81 3.03 -10.28
CA LYS A 38 -17.01 2.50 -9.59
C LYS A 38 -17.04 0.97 -9.60
N SER A 39 -16.70 0.35 -10.73
CA SER A 39 -16.62 -1.10 -10.90
C SER A 39 -15.67 -1.76 -9.89
N VAL A 40 -14.49 -1.17 -9.70
CA VAL A 40 -13.49 -1.65 -8.75
C VAL A 40 -13.99 -1.52 -7.31
N TRP A 41 -14.58 -0.38 -6.95
CA TRP A 41 -15.15 -0.16 -5.62
C TRP A 41 -16.25 -1.15 -5.27
N ASP A 42 -17.18 -1.40 -6.20
CA ASP A 42 -18.28 -2.33 -6.00
C ASP A 42 -17.79 -3.79 -5.92
N SER A 43 -16.66 -4.12 -6.56
CA SER A 43 -16.03 -5.45 -6.42
C SER A 43 -15.40 -5.71 -5.05
N TRP A 44 -15.01 -4.65 -4.31
CA TRP A 44 -14.34 -4.79 -3.02
C TRP A 44 -15.30 -4.98 -1.85
N LYS A 45 -16.51 -4.40 -1.90
CA LYS A 45 -17.49 -4.50 -0.81
C LYS A 45 -17.81 -5.96 -0.42
N PRO A 46 -18.13 -6.87 -1.36
CA PRO A 46 -18.42 -8.26 -1.01
C PRO A 46 -17.21 -8.99 -0.38
N HIS A 47 -16.00 -8.65 -0.80
CA HIS A 47 -14.78 -9.23 -0.25
C HIS A 47 -14.57 -8.84 1.21
N TYR A 48 -14.80 -7.57 1.56
CA TYR A 48 -14.69 -7.10 2.94
C TYR A 48 -15.79 -7.67 3.85
N ASP A 49 -16.94 -7.99 3.29
CA ASP A 49 -18.04 -8.60 4.04
C ASP A 49 -17.92 -10.09 4.28
N THR A 50 -16.97 -10.75 3.60
CA THR A 50 -16.71 -12.19 3.77
C THR A 50 -16.25 -12.51 5.19
N GLU A 51 -16.83 -13.56 5.80
CA GLU A 51 -16.50 -14.02 7.15
C GLU A 51 -15.00 -14.27 7.36
N ASN A 52 -14.32 -14.85 6.37
CA ASN A 52 -12.87 -15.05 6.41
C ASN A 52 -12.08 -13.74 6.59
N PHE A 53 -12.52 -12.66 5.94
CA PHE A 53 -11.88 -11.36 6.06
C PHE A 53 -12.16 -10.73 7.43
N LYS A 54 -13.42 -10.75 7.88
CA LYS A 54 -13.83 -10.26 9.20
C LYS A 54 -13.10 -10.98 10.33
N ALA A 55 -13.01 -12.32 10.27
CA ALA A 55 -12.27 -13.13 11.23
C ALA A 55 -10.77 -12.78 11.26
N LYS A 56 -10.12 -12.66 10.10
CA LYS A 56 -8.71 -12.22 10.02
C LYS A 56 -8.52 -10.82 10.59
N SER A 57 -9.41 -9.88 10.27
CA SER A 57 -9.37 -8.51 10.79
C SER A 57 -9.53 -8.48 12.31
N ALA A 58 -10.50 -9.22 12.85
CA ALA A 58 -10.74 -9.35 14.28
C ALA A 58 -9.52 -9.97 15.00
N GLN A 59 -8.94 -11.03 14.45
CA GLN A 59 -7.74 -11.65 15.00
C GLN A 59 -6.54 -10.68 14.98
N CYS A 60 -6.33 -9.93 13.90
CA CYS A 60 -5.30 -8.90 13.84
C CYS A 60 -5.52 -7.80 14.88
N SER A 61 -6.76 -7.39 15.10
CA SER A 61 -7.11 -6.41 16.14
C SER A 61 -6.81 -6.94 17.54
N LYS A 62 -7.23 -8.17 17.86
CA LYS A 62 -6.91 -8.87 19.12
C LYS A 62 -5.40 -9.00 19.33
N ASN A 63 -4.66 -9.39 18.29
CA ASN A 63 -3.20 -9.49 18.35
C ASN A 63 -2.54 -8.13 18.65
N ARG A 64 -3.06 -7.04 18.08
CA ARG A 64 -2.56 -5.67 18.35
C ARG A 64 -2.85 -5.20 19.77
N LEU A 65 -3.98 -5.62 20.34
CA LEU A 65 -4.38 -5.28 21.71
C LEU A 65 -3.84 -6.26 22.76
N SER A 66 -3.15 -7.32 22.35
CA SER A 66 -2.66 -8.33 23.28
C SER A 66 -1.57 -7.78 24.21
N GLU A 67 -1.71 -8.11 25.48
CA GLU A 67 -0.75 -7.80 26.52
C GLU A 67 0.43 -8.78 26.43
N LYS A 68 1.65 -8.26 26.45
CA LYS A 68 2.89 -9.05 26.29
C LYS A 68 3.70 -9.16 27.57
N CYS A 69 3.30 -8.48 28.65
CA CYS A 69 4.06 -8.37 29.88
C CYS A 69 3.22 -8.70 31.12
N GLY A 70 2.27 -9.64 30.99
CA GLY A 70 1.34 -10.01 32.06
C GLY A 70 0.05 -9.18 32.04
N GLU A 71 -0.91 -9.61 32.86
CA GLU A 71 -2.23 -9.01 32.96
C GLU A 71 -2.15 -7.55 33.46
N GLY A 72 -2.83 -6.64 32.76
CA GLY A 72 -2.83 -5.21 33.06
C GLY A 72 -1.63 -4.45 32.50
N SER A 73 -0.72 -5.11 31.77
CA SER A 73 0.43 -4.44 31.15
C SER A 73 0.06 -3.58 29.94
N GLY A 74 -1.12 -3.81 29.36
CA GLY A 74 -1.56 -3.16 28.14
C GLY A 74 -0.75 -3.54 26.88
N PRO A 75 -1.17 -3.03 25.72
CA PRO A 75 -0.43 -3.19 24.47
C PRO A 75 0.91 -2.44 24.52
N SER A 76 1.93 -2.94 23.82
CA SER A 76 3.19 -2.19 23.70
C SER A 76 3.03 -0.95 22.81
N ARG A 77 3.63 0.15 23.25
CA ARG A 77 3.56 1.50 22.69
C ARG A 77 4.96 2.08 22.57
N HIS A 78 5.15 3.01 21.63
CA HIS A 78 6.39 3.77 21.49
C HIS A 78 6.08 5.23 21.17
N THR A 79 7.02 6.14 21.46
CA THR A 79 6.93 7.59 21.24
C THR A 79 7.73 8.08 20.03
N GLY A 80 8.27 7.16 19.23
CA GLY A 80 9.08 7.48 18.06
C GLY A 80 8.39 8.36 17.01
N GLY A 81 7.06 8.33 16.94
CA GLY A 81 6.27 9.14 16.00
C GLY A 81 6.52 8.74 14.54
N SER A 82 6.46 9.73 13.63
CA SER A 82 6.71 9.52 12.19
C SER A 82 8.18 9.26 11.84
N ARG A 83 9.09 9.54 12.78
CA ARG A 83 10.53 9.33 12.59
C ARG A 83 10.88 7.86 12.78
N THR A 84 11.75 7.37 11.91
CA THR A 84 12.23 5.98 11.99
C THR A 84 13.15 5.80 13.20
N HIS A 85 13.27 4.57 13.70
CA HIS A 85 14.23 4.25 14.76
C HIS A 85 15.67 4.54 14.32
N ARG A 86 15.94 4.43 13.01
CA ARG A 86 17.23 4.78 12.41
C ARG A 86 17.56 6.27 12.55
N GLU A 87 16.58 7.14 12.29
CA GLU A 87 16.76 8.58 12.50
C GLU A 87 16.93 8.92 13.98
N HIS A 88 16.19 8.27 14.87
CA HIS A 88 16.39 8.43 16.31
C HIS A 88 17.78 8.00 16.73
N ALA A 89 18.29 6.88 16.21
CA ALA A 89 19.63 6.40 16.48
C ALA A 89 20.72 7.36 15.99
N ARG A 90 20.60 7.92 14.77
CA ARG A 90 21.54 8.94 14.26
C ARG A 90 21.57 10.21 15.11
N LYS A 91 20.39 10.69 15.51
CA LYS A 91 20.30 11.87 16.39
C LYS A 91 20.91 11.59 17.76
N LEU A 92 20.63 10.43 18.32
CA LEU A 92 21.21 10.01 19.59
C LEU A 92 22.73 9.86 19.47
N ALA A 93 23.23 9.35 18.34
CA ALA A 93 24.67 9.25 18.09
C ALA A 93 25.37 10.61 18.08
N THR A 94 24.70 11.63 17.53
CA THR A 94 25.22 13.01 17.53
C THR A 94 25.33 13.56 18.95
N VAL A 95 24.35 13.27 19.80
CA VAL A 95 24.33 13.72 21.21
C VAL A 95 25.37 12.97 22.05
N LEU A 96 25.55 11.67 21.82
CA LEU A 96 26.48 10.83 22.58
C LEU A 96 27.92 10.88 22.05
N GLY A 97 28.15 11.39 20.84
CA GLY A 97 29.43 11.32 20.15
C GLY A 97 29.85 9.90 19.72
N ARG A 98 28.96 8.92 19.87
CA ARG A 98 29.18 7.50 19.53
C ARG A 98 27.87 6.83 19.11
N PRO A 99 27.91 5.68 18.41
CA PRO A 99 26.70 4.90 18.17
C PRO A 99 25.97 4.56 19.48
N PRO A 100 24.63 4.71 19.52
CA PRO A 100 23.86 4.38 20.72
C PRO A 100 23.77 2.86 20.91
N HIS A 101 23.78 2.41 22.17
CA HIS A 101 23.50 1.02 22.50
C HIS A 101 22.00 0.70 22.36
N PRO A 102 21.61 -0.58 22.18
CA PRO A 102 20.20 -0.98 22.06
C PRO A 102 19.29 -0.46 23.17
N HIS A 103 19.75 -0.52 24.43
CA HIS A 103 18.97 -0.07 25.59
C HIS A 103 18.80 1.46 25.64
N GLU A 104 19.76 2.22 25.13
CA GLU A 104 19.68 3.69 25.02
C GLU A 104 18.66 4.10 23.96
N LEU A 105 18.65 3.38 22.83
CA LEU A 105 17.66 3.59 21.78
C LEU A 105 16.26 3.22 22.25
N LEU A 106 16.10 2.11 22.97
CA LEU A 106 14.84 1.72 23.60
C LEU A 106 14.34 2.83 24.52
N LYS A 107 15.19 3.30 25.45
CA LYS A 107 14.85 4.42 26.35
C LYS A 107 14.40 5.63 25.53
N LYS A 108 15.15 6.05 24.52
CA LYS A 108 14.80 7.24 23.73
C LYS A 108 13.47 7.13 22.98
N THR A 109 13.12 5.93 22.52
CA THR A 109 11.95 5.69 21.67
C THR A 109 10.70 5.26 22.45
N HIS A 110 10.86 4.90 23.73
CA HIS A 110 9.78 4.41 24.59
C HIS A 110 9.61 5.25 25.88
N THR A 111 10.23 6.43 25.96
CA THR A 111 9.95 7.42 26.99
C THR A 111 9.17 8.62 26.47
N LYS A 112 8.37 9.23 27.35
CA LYS A 112 7.71 10.52 27.13
C LYS A 112 8.73 11.66 27.27
N ARG A 113 8.29 12.90 27.05
CA ARG A 113 9.09 14.09 27.33
C ARG A 113 9.51 14.23 28.80
N ASN A 114 8.76 13.61 29.71
CA ASN A 114 9.01 13.63 31.15
C ASN A 114 9.90 12.45 31.60
N ASP A 115 10.59 11.78 30.67
CA ASP A 115 11.42 10.58 30.88
C ASP A 115 10.72 9.34 31.48
N GLU A 116 9.40 9.40 31.65
CA GLU A 116 8.58 8.26 32.03
C GLU A 116 8.34 7.32 30.84
N PHE A 117 8.43 6.01 31.07
CA PHE A 117 8.11 4.99 30.06
C PHE A 117 6.62 5.01 29.66
N VAL A 118 6.34 4.76 28.38
CA VAL A 118 4.96 4.76 27.87
C VAL A 118 4.19 3.46 28.06
N ASP A 119 4.89 2.36 28.32
CA ASP A 119 4.28 1.07 28.60
C ASP A 119 5.10 0.31 29.66
N LEU A 120 4.47 -0.69 30.28
CA LEU A 120 5.12 -1.50 31.31
C LEU A 120 6.19 -2.42 30.73
N LYS A 121 6.02 -2.87 29.48
CA LYS A 121 6.94 -3.82 28.82
C LYS A 121 8.32 -3.19 28.60
N SER A 122 8.37 -1.98 28.07
CA SER A 122 9.59 -1.20 27.82
C SER A 122 10.30 -0.84 29.11
N LYS A 123 9.56 -0.44 30.16
CA LYS A 123 10.12 -0.23 31.49
C LYS A 123 10.76 -1.51 32.04
N SER A 124 9.99 -2.60 32.13
CA SER A 124 10.47 -3.88 32.66
C SER A 124 11.68 -4.41 31.87
N THR A 125 11.66 -4.30 30.54
CA THR A 125 12.78 -4.71 29.68
C THR A 125 14.01 -3.85 29.94
N TYR A 126 13.85 -2.52 30.03
CA TYR A 126 14.96 -1.62 30.32
C TYR A 126 15.57 -1.91 31.69
N ASP A 127 14.74 -2.02 32.73
CA ASP A 127 15.19 -2.29 34.10
C ASP A 127 15.93 -3.63 34.21
N ALA A 128 15.45 -4.68 33.52
CA ALA A 128 16.11 -5.98 33.48
C ALA A 128 17.48 -5.93 32.76
N VAL A 129 17.55 -5.23 31.62
CA VAL A 129 18.82 -5.03 30.89
C VAL A 129 19.82 -4.25 31.74
N ILE A 130 19.41 -3.13 32.36
CA ILE A 130 20.29 -2.32 33.21
C ILE A 130 20.74 -3.12 34.44
N SER A 131 19.87 -3.93 35.04
CA SER A 131 20.23 -4.80 36.16
C SER A 131 21.33 -5.80 35.75
N LYS A 132 21.16 -6.48 34.61
CA LYS A 132 22.17 -7.41 34.08
C LYS A 132 23.49 -6.73 33.73
N ILE A 133 23.43 -5.53 33.16
CA ILE A 133 24.62 -4.72 32.87
C ILE A 133 25.37 -4.37 34.17
N THR A 134 24.64 -3.96 35.20
CA THR A 134 25.20 -3.59 36.49
C THR A 134 25.87 -4.81 37.16
N SER A 135 25.21 -5.97 37.14
CA SER A 135 25.78 -7.22 37.65
C SER A 135 27.02 -7.66 36.87
N ALA A 136 27.00 -7.55 35.53
CA ALA A 136 28.15 -7.90 34.69
C ALA A 136 29.35 -6.95 34.92
N SER A 137 29.09 -5.69 35.26
CA SER A 137 30.13 -4.69 35.54
C SER A 137 30.73 -4.83 36.96
N GLN A 138 30.05 -5.54 37.87
CA GLN A 138 30.51 -5.78 39.24
C GLN A 138 31.38 -7.04 39.38
N LEU A 139 31.44 -7.91 38.36
CA LEU A 139 32.40 -9.00 38.32
C LEU A 139 33.81 -8.41 38.07
N VAL A 140 34.52 -8.16 39.16
CA VAL A 140 35.95 -7.84 39.12
C VAL A 140 36.68 -9.18 38.95
N ASP A 141 37.27 -9.41 37.78
CA ASP A 141 38.23 -10.50 37.62
C ASP A 141 39.45 -10.22 38.52
N GLU A 142 39.92 -11.25 39.23
CA GLU A 142 41.18 -11.23 40.02
C GLU A 142 42.43 -10.87 39.16
N SER A 143 42.26 -10.71 37.84
CA SER A 143 43.29 -10.35 36.87
C SER A 143 43.43 -8.83 36.60
N GLY A 144 42.58 -7.98 37.19
CA GLY A 144 42.69 -6.52 37.04
C GLY A 144 42.27 -5.94 35.68
N GLU A 145 41.69 -6.75 34.80
CA GLU A 145 41.12 -6.32 33.52
C GLU A 145 39.59 -6.31 33.62
N SER A 146 38.95 -5.17 33.33
CA SER A 146 37.49 -5.07 33.38
C SER A 146 36.87 -5.99 32.31
N PRO A 147 35.87 -6.82 32.63
CA PRO A 147 35.19 -7.64 31.63
C PRO A 147 34.68 -6.75 30.49
N THR A 148 34.98 -7.11 29.24
CA THR A 148 34.40 -6.41 28.09
C THR A 148 32.92 -6.79 28.00
N VAL A 149 32.06 -6.01 28.68
CA VAL A 149 30.61 -6.25 28.73
C VAL A 149 29.99 -5.90 27.38
N ASP A 150 29.55 -6.90 26.64
CA ASP A 150 28.75 -6.68 25.42
C ASP A 150 27.30 -6.34 25.78
N PHE A 151 27.02 -5.04 25.84
CA PHE A 151 25.68 -4.50 26.08
C PHE A 151 24.64 -4.96 25.05
N SER A 152 25.05 -5.25 23.81
CA SER A 152 24.14 -5.69 22.76
C SER A 152 23.71 -7.11 23.00
N LYS A 153 24.64 -8.00 23.38
CA LYS A 153 24.33 -9.38 23.74
C LYS A 153 23.37 -9.46 24.94
N ILE A 154 23.62 -8.69 26.01
CA ILE A 154 22.73 -8.65 27.18
C ILE A 154 21.31 -8.24 26.78
N TYR A 155 21.20 -7.23 25.92
CA TYR A 155 19.89 -6.77 25.42
C TYR A 155 19.17 -7.87 24.63
N MET A 156 19.89 -8.55 23.73
CA MET A 156 19.34 -9.62 22.90
C MET A 156 18.82 -10.79 23.73
N ASP A 157 19.59 -11.21 24.73
CA ASP A 157 19.20 -12.30 25.64
C ASP A 157 17.94 -11.93 26.44
N GLU A 158 17.79 -10.66 26.85
CA GLU A 158 16.62 -10.20 27.59
C GLU A 158 15.36 -10.08 26.73
N VAL A 159 15.48 -9.59 25.49
CA VAL A 159 14.32 -9.41 24.61
C VAL A 159 13.87 -10.71 23.91
N GLY A 160 14.59 -11.81 24.12
CA GLY A 160 14.31 -13.11 23.50
C GLY A 160 14.80 -13.22 22.06
N GLY A 161 15.82 -12.44 21.70
CA GLY A 161 16.49 -12.47 20.40
C GLY A 161 15.65 -11.91 19.24
N VAL A 162 16.02 -12.33 18.02
CA VAL A 162 15.40 -11.87 16.78
C VAL A 162 14.13 -12.67 16.50
N LYS A 163 13.00 -11.97 16.35
CA LYS A 163 11.73 -12.57 15.95
C LYS A 163 11.24 -11.94 14.65
N LYS A 164 11.10 -12.74 13.59
CA LYS A 164 10.69 -12.27 12.25
C LYS A 164 11.56 -11.11 11.74
N ALA A 165 12.89 -11.26 11.84
CA ALA A 165 13.87 -10.23 11.47
C ALA A 165 13.70 -8.88 12.21
N CYS A 166 13.04 -8.89 13.37
CA CYS A 166 12.84 -7.72 14.20
C CYS A 166 13.33 -8.00 15.62
N ILE A 167 13.97 -7.00 16.22
CA ILE A 167 14.34 -6.99 17.64
C ILE A 167 13.40 -6.01 18.34
N TYR A 168 12.84 -6.41 19.48
CA TYR A 168 11.94 -5.56 20.26
C TYR A 168 12.60 -4.21 20.58
N GLY A 169 11.86 -3.11 20.46
CA GLY A 169 12.33 -1.77 20.79
C GLY A 169 13.30 -1.11 19.81
N LEU A 170 13.85 -1.85 18.84
CA LEU A 170 14.88 -1.33 17.92
C LEU A 170 14.33 -0.97 16.53
N GLY A 171 13.15 -1.49 16.16
CA GLY A 171 12.48 -1.18 14.91
C GLY A 171 13.41 -1.35 13.69
N SER A 172 13.48 -0.31 12.85
CA SER A 172 14.32 -0.31 11.64
C SER A 172 15.83 -0.30 11.91
N GLN A 173 16.27 -0.05 13.14
CA GLN A 173 17.69 -0.03 13.51
C GLN A 173 18.22 -1.42 13.89
N ALA A 174 17.33 -2.41 14.09
CA ALA A 174 17.68 -3.76 14.54
C ALA A 174 18.85 -4.40 13.77
N VAL A 175 18.85 -4.26 12.44
CA VAL A 175 19.86 -4.85 11.52
C VAL A 175 21.29 -4.35 11.75
N PHE A 176 21.48 -3.23 12.45
CA PHE A 176 22.80 -2.66 12.72
C PHE A 176 23.40 -3.14 14.05
N TYR A 177 22.63 -3.84 14.87
CA TYR A 177 23.09 -4.44 16.12
C TYR A 177 23.39 -5.93 15.98
N GLU A 178 23.12 -6.50 14.80
CA GLU A 178 23.27 -7.91 14.48
C GLU A 178 24.72 -8.18 14.01
N ASN A 179 25.68 -8.06 14.93
CA ASN A 179 27.05 -8.55 14.72
C ASN A 179 27.43 -9.69 15.67
N VAL A 180 26.44 -10.39 16.25
CA VAL A 180 26.66 -11.58 17.09
C VAL A 180 25.67 -12.66 16.66
N GLY A 181 25.93 -13.28 15.52
CA GLY A 181 25.15 -14.41 15.00
C GLY A 181 24.98 -14.40 13.50
N SER A 182 26.05 -14.68 12.75
CA SER A 182 25.97 -14.86 11.30
C SER A 182 24.99 -15.98 10.92
N SER A 183 24.05 -15.67 10.04
CA SER A 183 23.57 -16.59 9.01
C SER A 183 23.11 -15.78 7.79
N SER A 184 24.03 -15.67 6.83
CA SER A 184 23.80 -15.53 5.39
C SER A 184 22.69 -14.59 4.91
N ALA A 185 23.01 -13.30 4.77
CA ALA A 185 22.64 -12.51 3.59
C ALA A 185 23.54 -11.28 3.53
N SER A 186 24.14 -11.03 2.37
CA SER A 186 25.09 -9.94 2.10
C SER A 186 24.53 -8.56 2.51
N THR A 187 24.91 -8.06 3.67
CA THR A 187 24.58 -6.69 4.10
C THR A 187 25.66 -5.75 3.60
N SER A 188 25.47 -5.21 2.39
CA SER A 188 26.16 -3.99 1.99
C SER A 188 25.77 -2.85 2.94
N GLN A 189 26.74 -2.23 3.59
CA GLN A 189 26.56 -0.95 4.30
C GLN A 189 25.72 0.01 3.42
N PRO A 190 24.62 0.60 3.94
CA PRO A 190 23.90 1.59 3.15
C PRO A 190 24.72 2.89 3.15
N GLN A 191 25.37 3.19 2.03
CA GLN A 191 25.90 4.52 1.75
C GLN A 191 24.71 5.49 1.62
N ASP A 192 24.54 6.32 2.65
CA ASP A 192 23.26 6.86 3.11
C ASP A 192 22.88 8.25 2.54
N CYS A 193 23.44 8.67 1.40
CA CYS A 193 23.12 9.99 0.83
C CYS A 193 23.06 10.07 -0.71
N SER A 194 23.92 9.32 -1.42
CA SER A 194 23.92 9.29 -2.90
C SER A 194 22.73 8.51 -3.50
N PHE A 195 22.33 7.42 -2.84
CA PHE A 195 21.26 6.53 -3.32
C PHE A 195 19.87 7.18 -3.23
N ASP A 196 19.57 7.91 -2.15
CA ASP A 196 18.25 8.54 -1.95
C ASP A 196 17.98 9.67 -2.96
N ALA A 197 19.02 10.40 -3.36
CA ALA A 197 18.94 11.43 -4.40
C ALA A 197 18.64 10.82 -5.78
N ARG A 198 19.36 9.76 -6.15
CA ARG A 198 19.17 9.06 -7.44
C ARG A 198 17.80 8.37 -7.53
N VAL A 199 17.33 7.80 -6.41
CA VAL A 199 15.99 7.20 -6.35
C VAL A 199 14.90 8.27 -6.51
N LYS A 200 15.09 9.47 -5.94
CA LYS A 200 14.12 10.57 -6.12
C LYS A 200 14.03 11.02 -7.56
N GLU A 201 15.17 11.15 -8.24
CA GLU A 201 15.23 11.54 -9.65
C GLU A 201 14.51 10.51 -10.54
N TYR A 202 14.81 9.22 -10.38
CA TYR A 202 14.16 8.14 -11.13
C TYR A 202 12.64 8.04 -10.87
N VAL A 203 12.21 8.25 -9.62
CA VAL A 203 10.78 8.28 -9.28
C VAL A 203 10.08 9.49 -9.90
N GLN A 204 10.77 10.62 -10.01
CA GLN A 204 10.24 11.83 -10.60
C GLN A 204 10.10 11.69 -12.12
N GLU A 205 11.07 11.05 -12.76
CA GLU A 205 11.03 10.70 -14.19
C GLU A 205 9.85 9.77 -14.51
N MET A 206 9.72 8.62 -13.83
CA MET A 206 8.58 7.70 -14.02
C MET A 206 7.22 8.39 -13.77
N LYS A 207 7.16 9.33 -12.82
CA LYS A 207 5.93 10.06 -12.53
C LYS A 207 5.54 11.00 -13.67
N GLU A 208 6.51 11.66 -14.30
CA GLU A 208 6.24 12.51 -15.46
C GLU A 208 5.93 11.67 -16.71
N GLU A 209 6.58 10.52 -16.89
CA GLU A 209 6.22 9.56 -17.96
C GLU A 209 4.77 9.09 -17.83
N MET A 210 4.36 8.58 -16.66
CA MET A 210 2.99 8.10 -16.45
C MET A 210 1.95 9.22 -16.59
N LYS A 211 2.31 10.46 -16.23
CA LYS A 211 1.45 11.63 -16.41
C LYS A 211 1.36 12.05 -17.87
N HIS A 212 2.42 11.87 -18.65
CA HIS A 212 2.43 12.09 -20.09
C HIS A 212 1.57 11.04 -20.79
N GLU A 213 1.75 9.76 -20.45
CA GLU A 213 0.97 8.66 -21.00
C GLU A 213 -0.53 8.84 -20.75
N MET A 214 -0.93 9.16 -19.51
CA MET A 214 -2.33 9.44 -19.18
C MET A 214 -2.90 10.69 -19.88
N ARG A 215 -2.05 11.66 -20.25
CA ARG A 215 -2.46 12.83 -21.04
C ARG A 215 -2.65 12.47 -22.51
N GLU A 216 -1.81 11.59 -23.04
CA GLU A 216 -1.93 11.11 -24.42
C GLU A 216 -3.12 10.16 -24.59
N GLU A 217 -3.38 9.27 -23.63
CA GLU A 217 -4.61 8.46 -23.60
C GLU A 217 -5.87 9.34 -23.62
N MET A 218 -5.92 10.39 -22.79
CA MET A 218 -7.04 11.33 -22.79
C MET A 218 -7.19 12.11 -24.11
N ARG A 219 -6.08 12.34 -24.83
CA ARG A 219 -6.08 12.99 -26.15
C ARG A 219 -6.59 12.03 -27.23
N GLU A 220 -6.24 10.75 -27.15
CA GLU A 220 -6.75 9.71 -28.05
C GLU A 220 -8.24 9.46 -27.82
N GLU A 221 -8.70 9.41 -26.56
CA GLU A 221 -10.11 9.27 -26.22
C GLU A 221 -10.94 10.41 -26.83
N LEU A 222 -10.47 11.67 -26.70
CA LEU A 222 -11.12 12.83 -27.32
C LEU A 222 -11.11 12.77 -28.86
N ARG A 223 -10.05 12.21 -29.47
CA ARG A 223 -10.00 12.03 -30.93
C ARG A 223 -11.00 11.00 -31.42
N GLU A 224 -11.13 9.88 -30.71
CA GLU A 224 -12.10 8.85 -31.07
C GLU A 224 -13.54 9.33 -30.82
N GLU A 225 -13.80 10.09 -29.74
CA GLU A 225 -15.09 10.77 -29.54
C GLU A 225 -15.44 11.68 -30.73
N MET A 226 -14.55 12.60 -31.12
CA MET A 226 -14.78 13.50 -32.25
C MET A 226 -15.02 12.75 -33.58
N LYS A 227 -14.33 11.62 -33.78
CA LYS A 227 -14.49 10.77 -34.97
C LYS A 227 -15.84 10.04 -34.97
N THR A 228 -16.31 9.58 -33.81
CA THR A 228 -17.64 8.98 -33.69
C THR A 228 -18.76 10.01 -33.88
N GLU A 229 -18.59 11.23 -33.36
CA GLU A 229 -19.54 12.33 -33.57
C GLU A 229 -19.63 12.71 -35.06
N MET A 230 -18.49 12.85 -35.75
CA MET A 230 -18.46 13.10 -37.19
C MET A 230 -19.10 11.95 -38.00
N GLN A 231 -18.93 10.70 -37.59
CA GLN A 231 -19.60 9.57 -38.22
C GLN A 231 -21.12 9.62 -38.03
N LEU A 232 -21.58 9.99 -36.83
CA LEU A 232 -23.01 10.16 -36.56
C LEU A 232 -23.62 11.31 -37.38
N GLU A 233 -22.93 12.44 -37.47
CA GLU A 233 -23.38 13.59 -38.27
C GLU A 233 -23.43 13.26 -39.77
N MET A 234 -22.44 12.53 -40.28
CA MET A 234 -22.46 12.03 -41.66
C MET A 234 -23.61 11.05 -41.90
N GLN A 235 -23.88 10.15 -40.95
CA GLN A 235 -25.01 9.23 -41.03
C GLN A 235 -26.35 9.99 -41.04
N GLU A 236 -26.50 11.01 -40.20
CA GLU A 236 -27.68 11.87 -40.16
C GLU A 236 -27.88 12.63 -41.49
N GLN A 237 -26.81 13.17 -42.08
CA GLN A 237 -26.89 13.80 -43.40
C GLN A 237 -27.32 12.83 -44.50
N VAL A 238 -26.77 11.61 -44.51
CA VAL A 238 -27.16 10.56 -45.46
C VAL A 238 -28.63 10.17 -45.28
N ASP A 239 -29.08 10.00 -44.04
CA ASP A 239 -30.47 9.67 -43.73
C ASP A 239 -31.42 10.78 -44.18
N LYS A 240 -31.05 12.06 -43.98
CA LYS A 240 -31.80 13.22 -44.47
C LYS A 240 -31.89 13.25 -46.00
N ILE A 241 -30.79 13.00 -46.70
CA ILE A 241 -30.77 12.92 -48.18
C ILE A 241 -31.66 11.78 -48.67
N LEU A 242 -31.58 10.61 -48.03
CA LEU A 242 -32.43 9.47 -48.37
C LEU A 242 -33.90 9.81 -48.13
N GLN A 243 -34.24 10.50 -47.04
CA GLN A 243 -35.60 10.92 -46.73
C GLN A 243 -36.15 11.95 -47.74
N GLU A 244 -35.32 12.86 -48.26
CA GLU A 244 -35.72 13.82 -49.31
C GLU A 244 -35.87 13.17 -50.70
N ARG A 245 -35.03 12.17 -51.02
CA ARG A 245 -34.97 11.56 -52.36
C ARG A 245 -35.88 10.34 -52.53
N LEU A 246 -36.19 9.61 -51.46
CA LEU A 246 -37.09 8.45 -51.47
C LEU A 246 -38.50 8.77 -52.03
N PRO A 247 -39.17 9.86 -51.63
CA PRO A 247 -40.50 10.20 -52.15
C PRO A 247 -40.50 10.50 -53.66
N ILE A 248 -39.41 11.08 -54.17
CA ILE A 248 -39.25 11.42 -55.59
C ILE A 248 -39.08 10.16 -56.44
N LEU A 249 -38.33 9.17 -55.94
CA LEU A 249 -38.15 7.88 -56.60
C LEU A 249 -39.44 7.05 -56.63
N ILE A 250 -40.23 7.10 -55.55
CA ILE A 250 -41.53 6.40 -55.48
C ILE A 250 -42.55 7.02 -56.44
N ALA A 251 -42.54 8.35 -56.64
CA ALA A 251 -43.42 9.03 -57.58
C ALA A 251 -43.13 8.72 -59.07
N GLY A 252 -41.92 8.25 -59.39
CA GLY A 252 -41.51 7.85 -60.73
C GLY A 252 -41.86 6.41 -61.11
N LEU A 253 -42.40 5.61 -60.19
CA LEU A 253 -42.80 4.22 -60.47
C LEU A 253 -44.13 4.19 -61.24
N PRO A 254 -44.21 3.46 -62.37
CA PRO A 254 -45.46 3.30 -63.10
C PRO A 254 -46.48 2.58 -62.22
N LYS A 255 -47.70 3.12 -62.18
CA LYS A 255 -48.82 2.59 -61.38
C LYS A 255 -49.10 1.15 -61.85
N PRO A 256 -49.19 0.16 -60.94
CA PRO A 256 -49.50 -1.21 -61.33
C PRO A 256 -50.89 -1.25 -62.01
N PRO A 257 -51.08 -2.10 -63.04
CA PRO A 257 -52.34 -2.19 -63.75
C PRO A 257 -53.48 -2.58 -62.79
N PRO A 258 -54.71 -2.08 -63.00
CA PRO A 258 -55.84 -2.41 -62.15
C PRO A 258 -56.08 -3.92 -62.18
N GLY A 259 -55.96 -4.57 -61.01
CA GLY A 259 -56.36 -5.95 -60.85
C GLY A 259 -57.87 -6.07 -61.06
N THR A 260 -58.27 -6.90 -62.03
CA THR A 260 -59.64 -7.39 -62.17
C THR A 260 -59.97 -8.23 -60.94
N LEU A 261 -60.76 -7.67 -60.03
CA LEU A 261 -61.52 -8.43 -59.05
C LEU A 261 -62.56 -9.27 -59.82
N PRO A 262 -62.64 -10.59 -59.63
CA PRO A 262 -63.78 -11.35 -60.13
C PRO A 262 -65.00 -11.00 -59.26
N ASP A 263 -65.97 -10.35 -59.91
CA ASP A 263 -67.27 -10.00 -59.35
C ASP A 263 -68.02 -11.29 -58.99
N GLY A 264 -68.44 -11.36 -57.73
CA GLY A 264 -69.19 -12.48 -57.20
C GLY A 264 -70.66 -12.33 -57.57
N THR A 265 -71.14 -13.16 -58.50
CA THR A 265 -72.58 -13.35 -58.72
C THR A 265 -73.02 -14.68 -58.10
N PRO A 266 -73.96 -14.71 -57.15
CA PRO A 266 -74.69 -15.91 -56.77
C PRO A 266 -76.13 -15.84 -57.34
N PRO A 267 -77.00 -16.83 -57.12
CA PRO A 267 -77.16 -18.01 -57.96
C PRO A 267 -78.62 -18.17 -58.46
N THR A 268 -78.88 -18.93 -59.53
CA THR A 268 -80.25 -19.46 -59.76
C THR A 268 -80.26 -20.62 -60.77
N GLY A 269 -80.85 -21.76 -60.39
CA GLY A 269 -81.05 -22.90 -61.31
C GLY A 269 -81.34 -24.24 -60.63
N THR A 270 -82.47 -24.33 -59.93
CA THR A 270 -83.21 -25.52 -59.44
C THR A 270 -83.68 -26.47 -60.59
N PRO A 271 -84.46 -27.54 -60.33
CA PRO A 271 -84.24 -28.73 -59.50
C PRO A 271 -84.55 -30.05 -60.29
N HIS A 272 -84.03 -31.20 -59.84
CA HIS A 272 -84.75 -32.49 -59.84
C HIS A 272 -83.99 -33.53 -59.01
#